data_AF-A0AAV4FP01-F1
#
_entry.id   AF-A0AAV4FP01-F1
#
_cell.length_a   1.000
_cell.length_b   1.000
_cell.length_c   1.000
_cell.angle_alpha   90.00
_cell.angle_beta   90.00
_cell.angle_gamma   90.00
#
_symmetry.space_group_name_H-M   'P 1'
#
loop_
_entity.id
_entity.type
_entity.pdbx_description
1 polymer ?
#
loop_
_entity_poly.entity_id
_entity_poly.type
_entity_poly.pdbx_seq_one_letter_code
_entity_poly.pdbx_strand_id
1 'polypeptide(L)'
;MQTASGCSQQPQSSVCPACWTSAFAYIRAVFGPGGLTSSPTIVVFEERLTNIQTTINDQAPAYLQHFTSRVLPILQQNLDTMLTRTEASHDWTNNNCESMNHILKMKKDWRPQAIPQLIDSIHEIAKGHYTDVERAIMGQPAVWCTKTDEQRRRHMEKFERALKIKRSMATSCDGDIYVLTSGVRGKTIGQKKRVKASRTGRL
;
A
#
# COMPACT_ATOMS: atom_id res chain seq x y z
N MET A 1 54.29 -4.71 32.20
CA MET A 1 53.57 -4.37 30.95
C MET A 1 52.72 -5.56 30.55
N GLN A 2 51.41 -5.49 30.79
CA GLN A 2 50.44 -6.54 30.46
C GLN A 2 49.71 -6.14 29.17
N THR A 3 49.79 -6.97 28.14
CA THR A 3 49.10 -6.78 26.86
C THR A 3 47.76 -7.52 26.91
N ALA A 4 46.66 -6.77 26.89
CA ALA A 4 45.31 -7.31 26.81
C ALA A 4 45.02 -7.79 25.37
N SER A 5 44.88 -9.10 25.20
CA SER A 5 44.41 -9.77 23.98
C SER A 5 42.87 -9.76 23.95
N GLY A 6 42.30 -8.75 23.30
CA GLY A 6 40.85 -8.65 23.06
C GLY A 6 40.42 -9.56 21.91
N CYS A 7 39.79 -10.70 22.24
CA CYS A 7 39.14 -11.59 21.30
C CYS A 7 37.79 -11.00 20.88
N SER A 8 37.72 -10.44 19.66
CA SER A 8 36.48 -9.97 19.03
C SER A 8 35.76 -11.17 18.40
N GLN A 9 34.82 -11.77 19.13
CA GLN A 9 33.86 -12.71 18.54
C GLN A 9 32.72 -11.92 17.91
N GLN A 10 32.70 -11.85 16.58
CA GLN A 10 31.51 -11.43 15.86
C GLN A 10 30.47 -12.55 15.90
N PRO A 11 29.20 -12.28 16.27
CA PRO A 11 28.15 -13.28 16.23
C PRO A 11 27.77 -13.56 14.77
N GLN A 12 28.26 -14.68 14.22
CA GLN A 12 27.77 -15.21 12.97
C GLN A 12 26.39 -15.83 13.20
N SER A 13 25.32 -15.05 13.04
CA SER A 13 23.96 -15.58 13.00
C SER A 13 23.72 -16.27 11.66
N SER A 14 24.21 -17.50 11.50
CA SER A 14 23.86 -18.35 10.36
C SER A 14 22.42 -18.84 10.54
N VAL A 15 21.46 -18.09 10.00
CA VAL A 15 20.06 -18.55 9.98
C VAL A 15 19.98 -19.76 9.04
N CYS A 16 19.51 -20.88 9.56
CA CYS A 16 19.39 -22.12 8.79
C CYS A 16 18.44 -21.90 7.59
N PRO A 17 18.83 -22.26 6.35
CA PRO A 17 17.98 -22.10 5.15
C PRO A 17 16.58 -22.74 5.29
N ALA A 18 16.46 -23.82 6.06
CA ALA A 18 15.19 -24.48 6.33
C ALA A 18 14.18 -23.60 7.10
N CYS A 19 14.66 -22.68 7.95
CA CYS A 19 13.81 -21.77 8.71
C CYS A 19 13.12 -20.72 7.81
N TRP A 20 13.78 -20.32 6.72
CA TRP A 20 13.24 -19.34 5.77
C TRP A 20 12.10 -19.91 4.94
N THR A 21 12.19 -21.19 4.54
CA THR A 21 11.13 -21.85 3.78
C THR A 21 9.82 -21.96 4.56
N SER A 22 9.88 -22.28 5.87
CA SER A 22 8.69 -22.33 6.72
C SER A 22 8.07 -20.95 6.91
N ALA A 23 8.89 -19.92 7.16
CA ALA A 23 8.41 -18.54 7.30
C ALA A 23 7.67 -18.06 6.04
N PHE A 24 8.23 -18.35 4.85
CA PHE A 24 7.62 -17.96 3.59
C PHE A 24 6.30 -18.70 3.31
N ALA A 25 6.19 -19.97 3.74
CA ALA A 25 4.97 -20.74 3.61
C ALA A 25 3.81 -20.11 4.42
N TYR A 26 4.07 -19.65 5.66
CA TYR A 26 3.05 -18.97 6.46
C TYR A 26 2.64 -17.63 5.89
N ILE A 27 3.61 -16.82 5.46
CA ILE A 27 3.32 -15.52 4.84
C ILE A 27 2.44 -15.72 3.61
N ARG A 28 2.75 -16.74 2.80
CA ARG A 28 1.93 -17.08 1.62
C ARG A 28 0.55 -17.64 2.01
N ALA A 29 0.44 -18.42 3.09
CA ALA A 29 -0.85 -18.93 3.55
C ALA A 29 -1.75 -17.82 4.12
N VAL A 30 -1.17 -16.79 4.75
CA VAL A 30 -1.92 -15.66 5.30
C VAL A 30 -2.25 -14.62 4.21
N PHE A 31 -1.25 -14.22 3.42
CA PHE A 31 -1.32 -13.07 2.51
C PHE A 31 -1.28 -13.41 1.01
N GLY A 32 -1.11 -14.69 0.65
CA GLY A 32 -1.01 -15.12 -0.74
C GLY A 32 -2.34 -15.14 -1.49
N PRO A 33 -2.31 -15.38 -2.81
CA PRO A 33 -3.53 -15.56 -3.60
C PRO A 33 -4.26 -16.82 -3.12
N GLY A 34 -5.41 -16.63 -2.46
CA GLY A 34 -6.15 -17.68 -1.78
C GLY A 34 -5.79 -17.87 -0.30
N GLY A 35 -4.98 -16.97 0.26
CA GLY A 35 -4.66 -16.94 1.67
C GLY A 35 -5.80 -16.40 2.53
N LEU A 36 -5.54 -16.28 3.83
CA LEU A 36 -6.54 -15.86 4.82
C LEU A 36 -7.13 -14.48 4.51
N THR A 37 -6.30 -13.52 4.11
CA THR A 37 -6.74 -12.14 3.78
C THR A 37 -7.56 -12.05 2.49
N SER A 38 -7.52 -13.09 1.65
CA SER A 38 -8.28 -13.16 0.40
C SER A 38 -9.57 -13.98 0.55
N SER A 39 -10.12 -14.08 1.76
CA SER A 39 -11.34 -14.83 2.04
C SER A 39 -12.57 -13.99 1.69
N PRO A 40 -13.44 -14.43 0.77
CA PRO A 40 -14.59 -13.63 0.32
C PRO A 40 -15.74 -13.62 1.33
N THR A 41 -15.79 -14.59 2.24
CA THR A 41 -16.84 -14.73 3.25
C THR A 41 -16.23 -15.16 4.58
N ILE A 42 -16.96 -14.92 5.67
CA ILE A 42 -16.54 -15.34 7.02
C ILE A 42 -16.38 -16.86 7.12
N VAL A 43 -17.24 -17.64 6.45
CA VAL A 43 -17.18 -19.11 6.46
C VAL A 43 -15.88 -19.61 5.82
N VAL A 44 -15.50 -19.04 4.67
CA VAL A 44 -14.24 -19.40 3.99
C VAL A 44 -13.02 -18.95 4.83
N PHE A 45 -13.13 -17.82 5.53
CA PHE A 45 -12.08 -17.36 6.44
C PHE A 45 -11.85 -18.34 7.59
N GLU A 46 -12.91 -18.81 8.25
CA GLU A 46 -12.81 -19.76 9.36
C GLU A 46 -12.22 -21.11 8.93
N GLU A 47 -12.64 -21.60 7.75
CA GLU A 47 -12.08 -22.82 7.16
C GLU A 47 -10.56 -22.67 6.91
N ARG A 48 -10.16 -21.58 6.24
CA ARG A 48 -8.74 -21.29 5.98
C ARG A 48 -7.95 -21.05 7.27
N LEU A 49 -8.56 -20.42 8.27
CA LEU A 49 -7.94 -20.17 9.57
C LEU A 49 -7.59 -21.48 10.26
N THR A 50 -8.52 -22.44 10.27
CA THR A 50 -8.31 -23.76 10.84
C THR A 50 -7.12 -24.46 10.16
N ASN A 51 -7.05 -24.42 8.83
CA ASN A 51 -5.94 -25.01 8.08
C ASN A 51 -4.58 -24.36 8.40
N ILE A 52 -4.55 -23.03 8.54
CA ILE A 52 -3.33 -22.28 8.90
C ILE A 52 -2.91 -22.60 10.33
N GLN A 53 -3.84 -22.66 11.27
CA GLN A 53 -3.53 -22.99 12.67
C GLN A 53 -2.94 -24.38 12.80
N THR A 54 -3.49 -25.38 12.10
CA THR A 54 -2.91 -26.73 12.03
C THR A 54 -1.49 -26.68 11.45
N THR A 55 -1.29 -25.97 10.33
CA THR A 55 0.03 -25.85 9.69
C THR A 55 1.06 -25.16 10.60
N ILE A 56 0.66 -24.10 11.32
CA ILE A 56 1.53 -23.39 12.28
C ILE A 56 1.83 -24.29 13.47
N ASN A 57 0.84 -25.01 14.00
CA ASN A 57 1.03 -25.92 15.12
C ASN A 57 2.03 -27.04 14.79
N ASP A 58 1.95 -27.59 13.57
CA ASP A 58 2.81 -28.70 13.15
C ASP A 58 4.25 -28.27 12.89
N GLN A 59 4.45 -27.08 12.30
CA GLN A 59 5.77 -26.63 11.84
C GLN A 59 6.46 -25.61 12.78
N ALA A 60 5.70 -24.80 13.53
CA ALA A 60 6.21 -23.76 14.41
C ALA A 60 5.25 -23.48 15.60
N PRO A 61 5.05 -24.46 16.52
CA PRO A 61 4.08 -24.34 17.60
C PRO A 61 4.33 -23.12 18.51
N ALA A 62 5.60 -22.72 18.69
CA ALA A 62 5.97 -21.52 19.44
C ALA A 62 5.40 -20.22 18.83
N TYR A 63 5.19 -20.18 17.50
CA TYR A 63 4.61 -19.03 16.81
C TYR A 63 3.09 -18.97 16.92
N LEU A 64 2.42 -20.11 17.19
CA LEU A 64 0.96 -20.17 17.26
C LEU A 64 0.38 -19.20 18.29
N GLN A 65 1.02 -19.08 19.46
CA GLN A 65 0.60 -18.13 20.49
C GLN A 65 0.69 -16.67 20.00
N HIS A 66 1.78 -16.31 19.32
CA HIS A 66 1.94 -14.98 18.75
C HIS A 66 0.91 -14.71 17.65
N PHE A 67 0.72 -15.67 16.74
CA PHE A 67 -0.28 -15.58 15.68
C PHE A 67 -1.68 -15.36 16.26
N THR A 68 -2.13 -16.19 17.19
CA THR A 68 -3.47 -16.11 17.77
C THR A 68 -3.68 -14.84 18.63
N SER A 69 -2.67 -14.42 19.40
CA SER A 69 -2.82 -13.27 20.31
C SER A 69 -2.62 -11.91 19.66
N ARG A 70 -1.83 -11.83 18.58
CA ARG A 70 -1.46 -10.55 17.95
C ARG A 70 -1.95 -10.43 16.53
N VAL A 71 -1.72 -11.44 15.69
CA VAL A 71 -1.96 -11.35 14.25
C VAL A 71 -3.43 -11.58 13.92
N LEU A 72 -4.03 -12.63 14.49
CA LEU A 72 -5.40 -13.02 14.21
C LEU A 72 -6.44 -11.92 14.51
N PRO A 73 -6.38 -11.19 15.65
CA PRO A 73 -7.34 -10.12 15.93
C PRO A 73 -7.29 -9.01 14.87
N ILE A 74 -6.11 -8.68 14.35
CA ILE A 74 -5.93 -7.66 13.30
C ILE A 74 -6.55 -8.16 11.98
N LEU A 75 -6.34 -9.43 11.64
CA LEU A 75 -6.91 -10.02 10.43
C LEU A 75 -8.45 -10.10 10.50
N GLN A 76 -8.99 -10.45 11.67
CA GLN A 76 -10.44 -10.45 11.91
C GLN A 76 -11.02 -9.04 11.84
N GLN A 77 -10.37 -8.05 12.45
CA GLN A 77 -10.80 -6.65 12.37
C GLN A 77 -10.78 -6.14 10.93
N ASN A 78 -9.76 -6.51 10.14
CA ASN A 78 -9.70 -6.14 8.72
C ASN A 78 -10.83 -6.80 7.93
N LEU A 79 -11.09 -8.10 8.14
CA LEU A 79 -12.20 -8.78 7.50
C LEU A 79 -13.55 -8.13 7.86
N ASP A 80 -13.78 -7.86 9.14
CA ASP A 80 -15.00 -7.19 9.61
C ASP A 80 -15.15 -5.80 8.97
N THR A 81 -14.06 -5.03 8.89
CA THR A 81 -14.05 -3.74 8.20
C THR A 81 -14.43 -3.88 6.72
N MET A 82 -13.94 -4.91 6.03
CA MET A 82 -14.25 -5.16 4.62
C MET A 82 -15.70 -5.61 4.42
N LEU A 83 -16.25 -6.40 5.35
CA LEU A 83 -17.63 -6.88 5.28
C LEU A 83 -18.65 -5.79 5.64
N THR A 84 -18.33 -4.95 6.62
CA THR A 84 -19.20 -3.86 7.08
C THR A 84 -19.17 -2.64 6.16
N ARG A 85 -18.02 -2.35 5.54
CA ARG A 85 -17.85 -1.23 4.61
C ARG A 85 -17.81 -1.74 3.18
N THR A 86 -18.98 -1.88 2.57
CA THR A 86 -19.12 -2.26 1.15
C THR A 86 -18.43 -1.29 0.18
N GLU A 87 -18.16 -0.06 0.63
CA GLU A 87 -17.41 0.97 -0.09
C GLU A 87 -15.89 0.86 0.06
N ALA A 88 -15.39 0.08 1.02
CA ALA A 88 -13.99 -0.31 1.06
C ALA A 88 -13.77 -1.45 0.05
N SER A 89 -13.14 -1.13 -1.09
CA SER A 89 -12.77 -2.14 -2.08
C SER A 89 -11.96 -3.27 -1.42
N HIS A 90 -12.17 -4.50 -1.88
CA HIS A 90 -11.35 -5.64 -1.49
C HIS A 90 -9.84 -5.46 -1.81
N ASP A 91 -9.54 -4.45 -2.61
CA ASP A 91 -8.22 -4.06 -3.06
C ASP A 91 -7.57 -2.97 -2.20
N TRP A 92 -7.78 -2.95 -0.87
CA TRP A 92 -6.88 -2.20 0.03
C TRP A 92 -5.50 -2.85 0.00
N THR A 93 -4.79 -2.55 -1.07
CA THR A 93 -3.57 -3.22 -1.50
C THR A 93 -2.37 -2.64 -0.77
N ASN A 94 -1.30 -3.41 -0.75
CA ASN A 94 0.03 -2.95 -0.37
C ASN A 94 0.38 -1.61 -1.06
N ASN A 95 -0.12 -1.35 -2.27
CA ASN A 95 0.02 -0.08 -2.97
C ASN A 95 -0.45 1.14 -2.17
N ASN A 96 -1.48 1.04 -1.33
CA ASN A 96 -1.94 2.15 -0.50
C ASN A 96 -0.93 2.44 0.61
N CYS A 97 -0.42 1.39 1.25
CA CYS A 97 0.64 1.49 2.26
C CYS A 97 1.97 1.97 1.65
N GLU A 98 2.34 1.47 0.47
CA GLU A 98 3.51 1.90 -0.29
C GLU A 98 3.40 3.35 -0.76
N SER A 99 2.22 3.78 -1.22
CA SER A 99 1.96 5.16 -1.60
C SER A 99 2.07 6.09 -0.40
N MET A 100 1.46 5.71 0.73
CA MET A 100 1.58 6.47 1.98
C MET A 100 3.04 6.53 2.46
N ASN A 101 3.75 5.40 2.42
CA ASN A 101 5.17 5.33 2.75
C ASN A 101 6.02 6.19 1.82
N HIS A 102 5.73 6.21 0.53
CA HIS A 102 6.43 7.07 -0.43
C HIS A 102 6.20 8.55 -0.12
N ILE A 103 4.96 8.95 0.19
CA ILE A 103 4.63 10.33 0.59
C ILE A 103 5.35 10.70 1.88
N LEU A 104 5.37 9.80 2.87
CA LEU A 104 6.10 10.00 4.13
C LEU A 104 7.60 10.16 3.90
N LYS A 105 8.20 9.31 3.03
CA LYS A 105 9.61 9.39 2.66
C LYS A 105 9.95 10.74 2.02
N MET A 106 9.13 11.20 1.07
CA MET A 106 9.34 12.48 0.37
C MET A 106 9.12 13.70 1.26
N LYS A 107 8.17 13.64 2.21
CA LYS A 107 7.84 14.78 3.07
C LYS A 107 8.77 14.95 4.28
N LYS A 108 9.51 13.91 4.67
CA LYS A 108 10.27 13.88 5.94
C LYS A 108 11.73 13.46 5.80
N ASP A 109 12.24 13.32 4.58
CA ASP A 109 13.63 12.93 4.27
C ASP A 109 14.10 11.65 4.99
N TRP A 110 13.16 10.79 5.38
CA TRP A 110 13.39 9.51 6.05
C TRP A 110 14.27 9.57 7.32
N ARG A 111 14.36 10.72 8.00
CA ARG A 111 15.12 10.81 9.25
C ARG A 111 14.32 10.22 10.41
N PRO A 112 14.95 9.46 11.33
CA PRO A 112 14.29 9.05 12.57
C PRO A 112 13.76 10.26 13.32
N GLN A 113 12.48 10.22 13.70
CA GLN A 113 11.83 11.27 14.48
C GLN A 113 11.36 10.73 15.82
N ALA A 114 11.25 11.62 16.80
CA ALA A 114 10.53 11.28 18.03
C ALA A 114 9.07 10.94 17.69
N ILE A 115 8.50 9.93 18.36
CA ILE A 115 7.12 9.45 18.10
C ILE A 115 6.09 10.60 18.04
N PRO A 116 6.11 11.61 18.93
CA PRO A 116 5.16 12.72 18.85
C PRO A 116 5.26 13.50 17.53
N GLN A 117 6.48 13.81 17.08
CA GLN A 117 6.71 14.53 15.83
C GLN A 117 6.27 13.73 14.60
N LEU A 118 6.40 12.40 14.66
CA LEU A 118 5.90 11.52 13.62
C LEU A 118 4.36 11.54 13.56
N ILE A 119 3.69 11.51 14.72
CA ILE A 119 2.22 11.59 14.80
C ILE A 119 1.73 12.90 14.20
N ASP A 120 2.30 14.04 14.60
CA ASP A 120 1.95 15.35 14.06
C ASP A 120 2.18 15.41 12.54
N SER A 121 3.28 14.80 12.08
CA SER A 121 3.61 14.74 10.65
C SER A 121 2.60 13.92 9.84
N ILE A 122 2.14 12.79 10.37
CA ILE A 122 1.11 11.96 9.73
C ILE A 122 -0.22 12.71 9.72
N HIS A 123 -0.57 13.38 10.82
CA HIS A 123 -1.79 14.20 10.91
C HIS A 123 -1.80 15.31 9.86
N GLU A 124 -0.70 16.06 9.71
CA GLU A 124 -0.61 17.12 8.69
C GLU A 124 -0.67 16.57 7.25
N ILE A 125 -0.11 15.39 6.99
CA ILE A 125 -0.23 14.73 5.67
C ILE A 125 -1.67 14.33 5.39
N ALA A 126 -2.33 13.67 6.35
CA ALA A 126 -3.73 13.28 6.22
C ALA A 126 -4.64 14.50 6.00
N LYS A 127 -4.45 15.55 6.81
CA LYS A 127 -5.16 16.83 6.65
C LYS A 127 -4.93 17.44 5.27
N GLY A 128 -3.69 17.46 4.79
CA GLY A 128 -3.36 17.90 3.44
C GLY A 128 -4.10 17.12 2.35
N HIS A 129 -4.17 15.80 2.48
CA HIS A 129 -4.95 14.96 1.54
C HIS A 129 -6.44 15.28 1.58
N TYR A 130 -7.03 15.47 2.76
CA TYR A 130 -8.42 15.88 2.86
C TYR A 130 -8.64 17.25 2.22
N THR A 131 -7.77 18.21 2.45
CA THR A 131 -7.83 19.53 1.80
C THR A 131 -7.68 19.43 0.28
N ASP A 132 -6.80 18.57 -0.23
CA ASP A 132 -6.63 18.37 -1.67
C ASP A 132 -7.84 17.68 -2.30
N VAL A 133 -8.44 16.71 -1.61
CA VAL A 133 -9.70 16.09 -2.02
C VAL A 133 -10.82 17.13 -2.01
N GLU A 134 -10.93 17.92 -0.95
CA GLU A 134 -11.90 19.01 -0.84
C GLU A 134 -11.71 20.03 -1.97
N ARG A 135 -10.48 20.44 -2.29
CA ARG A 135 -10.16 21.29 -3.43
C ARG A 135 -10.47 20.64 -4.77
N ALA A 136 -10.22 19.35 -4.93
CA ALA A 136 -10.54 18.62 -6.16
C ALA A 136 -12.06 18.54 -6.38
N ILE A 137 -12.79 18.34 -5.29
CA ILE A 137 -14.25 18.34 -5.21
C ILE A 137 -14.81 19.73 -5.52
N MET A 138 -14.28 20.77 -4.86
CA MET A 138 -14.75 22.15 -5.01
C MET A 138 -14.24 22.83 -6.28
N GLY A 139 -13.17 22.34 -6.90
CA GLY A 139 -12.51 23.01 -8.03
C GLY A 139 -11.81 24.31 -7.62
N GLN A 140 -11.68 25.26 -8.56
CA GLN A 140 -11.14 26.59 -8.23
C GLN A 140 -12.07 27.29 -7.20
N PRO A 141 -11.56 27.72 -6.03
CA PRO A 141 -12.39 28.25 -4.93
C PRO A 141 -13.30 29.41 -5.38
N ALA A 142 -12.79 30.28 -6.25
CA ALA A 142 -13.53 31.42 -6.79
C ALA A 142 -14.80 30.99 -7.55
N VAL A 143 -14.75 29.89 -8.29
CA VAL A 143 -15.88 29.38 -9.09
C VAL A 143 -16.85 28.56 -8.22
N TRP A 144 -16.37 27.97 -7.13
CA TRP A 144 -17.20 27.20 -6.19
C TRP A 144 -18.06 28.10 -5.30
N CYS A 145 -17.48 29.19 -4.81
CA CYS A 145 -18.18 30.17 -3.98
C CYS A 145 -19.33 30.84 -4.73
N THR A 146 -19.23 30.98 -6.06
CA THR A 146 -20.31 31.52 -6.90
C THR A 146 -21.45 30.54 -7.19
N LYS A 147 -21.32 29.26 -6.83
CA LYS A 147 -22.36 28.24 -7.06
C LYS A 147 -23.35 28.20 -5.91
N THR A 148 -24.62 28.00 -6.24
CA THR A 148 -25.68 27.72 -5.24
C THR A 148 -25.50 26.31 -4.67
N ASP A 149 -26.08 26.04 -3.49
CA ASP A 149 -25.96 24.72 -2.85
C ASP A 149 -26.50 23.58 -3.72
N GLU A 150 -27.57 23.84 -4.48
CA GLU A 150 -28.12 22.87 -5.44
C GLU A 150 -27.14 22.57 -6.59
N GLN A 151 -26.40 23.59 -7.07
CA GLN A 151 -25.37 23.38 -8.09
C GLN A 151 -24.16 22.62 -7.53
N ARG A 152 -23.78 22.90 -6.27
CA ARG A 152 -22.70 22.17 -5.57
C ARG A 152 -23.07 20.70 -5.40
N ARG A 153 -24.28 20.42 -4.91
CA ARG A 153 -24.83 19.05 -4.77
C ARG A 153 -24.81 18.30 -6.10
N ARG A 154 -25.28 18.90 -7.19
CA ARG A 154 -25.23 18.29 -8.53
C ARG A 154 -23.81 18.01 -9.02
N HIS A 155 -22.85 18.90 -8.75
CA HIS A 155 -21.44 18.65 -9.06
C HIS A 155 -20.90 17.45 -8.28
N MET A 156 -21.35 17.26 -7.05
CA MET A 156 -20.88 16.18 -6.18
C MET A 156 -21.46 14.84 -6.57
N GLU A 157 -22.77 14.79 -6.81
CA GLU A 157 -23.40 13.61 -7.38
C GLU A 157 -22.82 13.24 -8.76
N LYS A 158 -22.42 14.24 -9.55
CA LYS A 158 -21.74 13.99 -10.83
C LYS A 158 -20.33 13.43 -10.63
N PHE A 159 -19.59 13.91 -9.64
CA PHE A 159 -18.26 13.40 -9.29
C PHE A 159 -18.33 11.96 -8.79
N GLU A 160 -19.24 11.68 -7.86
CA GLU A 160 -19.50 10.32 -7.34
C GLU A 160 -19.93 9.36 -8.45
N ARG A 161 -20.82 9.80 -9.36
CA ARG A 161 -21.21 9.01 -10.54
C ARG A 161 -20.09 8.84 -11.56
N ALA A 162 -19.13 9.76 -11.61
CA ALA A 162 -18.00 9.73 -12.55
C ALA A 162 -16.84 8.84 -12.11
N LEU A 163 -16.90 8.20 -10.93
CA LEU A 163 -15.88 7.27 -10.42
C LEU A 163 -15.64 6.03 -11.30
N LYS A 164 -16.41 5.84 -12.39
CA LYS A 164 -16.04 4.91 -13.46
C LYS A 164 -14.93 5.56 -14.30
N ILE A 165 -13.68 5.38 -13.89
CA ILE A 165 -12.50 5.87 -14.63
C ILE A 165 -12.43 5.16 -15.99
N LYS A 166 -13.13 5.70 -16.99
CA LYS A 166 -13.01 5.30 -18.41
C LYS A 166 -11.79 5.97 -19.05
N ARG A 167 -10.62 5.91 -18.43
CA ARG A 167 -9.38 6.45 -19.01
C ARG A 167 -8.54 5.31 -19.59
N SER A 168 -7.82 5.61 -20.67
CA SER A 168 -6.80 4.73 -21.22
C SER A 168 -5.78 4.43 -20.13
N MET A 169 -5.74 3.17 -19.68
CA MET A 169 -4.69 2.68 -18.81
C MET A 169 -3.54 2.17 -19.68
N ALA A 170 -2.31 2.51 -19.32
CA ALA A 170 -1.15 1.83 -19.86
C ALA A 170 -0.91 0.59 -19.01
N THR A 171 -0.85 -0.55 -19.68
CA THR A 171 -0.44 -1.80 -19.07
C THR A 171 1.08 -1.88 -19.08
N SER A 172 1.67 -2.32 -17.97
CA SER A 172 3.08 -2.69 -17.90
C SER A 172 3.40 -3.82 -18.89
N CYS A 173 4.68 -4.00 -19.21
CA CYS A 173 5.11 -4.98 -20.21
C CYS A 173 4.82 -6.44 -19.82
N ASP A 174 4.71 -6.72 -18.53
CA ASP A 174 4.34 -8.01 -17.93
C ASP A 174 2.82 -8.20 -17.84
N GLY A 175 2.00 -7.17 -18.08
CA GLY A 175 0.54 -7.30 -18.10
C GLY A 175 -0.15 -7.08 -16.76
N ASP A 176 0.60 -7.02 -15.67
CA ASP A 176 0.06 -7.11 -14.31
C ASP A 176 -0.29 -5.76 -13.69
N ILE A 177 0.30 -4.66 -14.17
CA ILE A 177 0.13 -3.33 -13.58
C ILE A 177 -0.50 -2.38 -14.60
N TYR A 178 -1.55 -1.69 -14.14
CA TYR A 178 -2.26 -0.69 -14.94
C TYR A 178 -2.05 0.67 -14.30
N VAL A 179 -1.50 1.61 -15.08
CA VAL A 179 -1.33 3.01 -14.64
C VAL A 179 -2.23 3.90 -15.48
N LEU A 180 -2.92 4.83 -14.80
CA LEU A 180 -3.70 5.85 -15.47
C LEU A 180 -2.79 6.71 -16.34
N THR A 181 -2.96 6.65 -17.66
CA THR A 181 -2.28 7.59 -18.53
C THR A 181 -3.04 8.91 -18.56
N SER A 182 -2.32 10.01 -18.39
CA SER A 182 -2.90 11.33 -18.61
C SER A 182 -3.28 11.44 -20.09
N GLY A 183 -4.53 11.82 -20.35
CA GLY A 183 -5.13 11.80 -21.70
C GLY A 183 -4.46 12.74 -22.71
N VAL A 184 -3.52 13.58 -22.29
CA VAL A 184 -2.76 14.44 -23.19
C VAL A 184 -1.34 14.51 -22.67
N ARG A 185 -0.40 13.98 -23.45
CA ARG A 185 1.04 14.16 -23.25
C ARG A 185 1.32 15.66 -23.13
N GLY A 186 1.57 16.13 -21.92
CA GLY A 186 2.25 17.40 -21.69
C GLY A 186 3.65 17.28 -22.28
N LYS A 187 3.78 17.51 -23.59
CA LYS A 187 5.08 17.82 -24.17
C LYS A 187 5.48 19.15 -23.57
N THR A 188 6.62 19.20 -22.89
CA THR A 188 7.23 20.48 -22.54
C THR A 188 7.34 21.32 -23.82
N ILE A 189 6.89 22.57 -23.78
CA ILE A 189 6.99 23.48 -24.93
C ILE A 189 8.46 23.48 -25.41
N GLY A 190 8.69 23.09 -26.67
CA GLY A 190 10.03 22.94 -27.26
C GLY A 190 10.58 21.51 -27.35
N GLN A 191 9.93 20.51 -26.74
CA GLN A 191 10.42 19.13 -26.80
C GLN A 191 10.16 18.50 -28.18
N LYS A 192 11.19 18.50 -29.05
CA LYS A 192 11.17 17.80 -30.33
C LYS A 192 11.15 16.28 -30.10
N LYS A 193 10.20 15.59 -30.74
CA LYS A 193 10.09 14.12 -30.72
C LYS A 193 11.37 13.54 -31.31
N ARG A 194 12.11 12.72 -30.55
CA ARG A 194 13.26 11.97 -31.10
C ARG A 194 12.78 11.18 -32.32
N VAL A 195 13.45 11.35 -33.45
CA VAL A 195 13.22 10.55 -34.65
C VAL A 195 13.59 9.12 -34.30
N LYS A 196 12.64 8.18 -34.47
CA LYS A 196 12.93 6.75 -34.27
C LYS A 196 14.08 6.37 -35.22
N ALA A 197 15.13 5.74 -34.68
CA ALA A 197 16.31 5.25 -35.41
C ALA A 197 17.46 6.24 -35.74
N SER A 198 17.68 7.31 -34.96
CA SER A 198 18.98 7.99 -35.00
C SER A 198 20.05 7.08 -34.37
N ARG A 199 20.83 6.40 -35.21
CA ARG A 199 21.97 5.56 -34.81
C ARG A 199 22.96 6.43 -34.03
N THR A 200 23.21 6.12 -32.76
CA THR A 200 24.19 6.84 -31.93
C THR A 200 25.58 6.56 -32.51
N GLY A 201 26.11 7.49 -33.30
CA GLY A 201 27.52 7.44 -33.69
C GLY A 201 28.37 7.66 -32.45
N ARG A 202 29.31 6.75 -32.17
CA ARG A 202 30.39 7.03 -31.22
C ARG A 202 31.29 8.09 -31.85
N LEU A 203 31.45 9.22 -31.16
CA LEU A 203 32.60 10.11 -31.35
C LEU A 203 33.80 9.49 -30.64
#